data_AF-A0A1D3DYQ3-F1
#
_entry.id   AF-A0A1D3DYQ3-F1
#
_cell.length_a   1.000
_cell.length_b   1.000
_cell.length_c   1.000
_cell.angle_alpha   90.00
_cell.angle_beta   90.00
_cell.angle_gamma   90.00
#
_symmetry.space_group_name_H-M   'P 1'
#
loop_
_entity.id
_entity.type
_entity.pdbx_description
1 polymer ?
#
loop_
_entity_poly.entity_id
_entity_poly.type
_entity_poly.pdbx_seq_one_letter_code
_entity_poly.pdbx_strand_id
1 'polypeptide(L)'
;MRPFPPRRSLTAAGVAVAVTAVLAAGPGTAVAGPPAPQTVQRTALTERVEVEVPGPEHGTVAGSGHVQVPAAGLDRPAPRLTGAAAEADGTVTKVIDNGPTADRLDVVVIGDGYTAGELARFHTDARAKWADVAAVEPYTTYRNLFNVWTVDAVSRESGVTGDPDRAAVRDTALGSYFWCGDIERLLCVDQERVDAYAALAPEADLVLVLANSAKYGGAGYNEPSKTLGYAGIATASAGNEKSGQVAVHETGHSLGYLADEYFYPGTPGYERYSGQEPGEPNVSTLDAARMAERHAKWYRWLGEESPDGGTVGAYEGGGYYTSGLYRPTDGSVMRYLGKPFNLPGVEAMIAGFYRHARPATALTPAGTTLTGDHAAAIDVPVLTGQDGHQLTVRWTLDGRELPHLAGRTEVRVTELGLRPADFRSHKLTVTVEDRTAAVRDPALAHTLRTSFDWRVRR
;
A
#
# COMPACT_ATOMS: atom_id res chain seq x y z
N MET A 1 -11.97 -22.19 4.78
CA MET A 1 -10.52 -21.96 5.02
C MET A 1 -9.71 -23.05 4.35
N ARG A 2 -9.08 -22.75 3.21
CA ARG A 2 -8.02 -23.59 2.63
C ARG A 2 -6.68 -23.05 3.16
N PRO A 3 -5.75 -23.90 3.65
CA PRO A 3 -4.43 -23.44 4.07
C PRO A 3 -3.51 -23.30 2.85
N PHE A 4 -2.80 -22.19 2.75
CA PHE A 4 -1.69 -22.02 1.80
C PHE A 4 -0.41 -22.69 2.34
N PRO A 5 0.49 -23.19 1.45
CA PRO A 5 1.69 -23.91 1.87
C PRO A 5 2.83 -22.95 2.27
N PRO A 6 3.77 -23.39 3.13
CA PRO A 6 4.88 -22.56 3.58
C PRO A 6 6.00 -22.44 2.53
N ARG A 7 6.66 -21.28 2.52
CA ARG A 7 7.87 -20.98 1.75
C ARG A 7 8.99 -21.98 2.09
N ARG A 8 9.53 -22.66 1.07
CA ARG A 8 10.72 -23.52 1.20
C ARG A 8 11.98 -22.67 1.17
N SER A 9 12.70 -22.64 2.28
CA SER A 9 14.09 -22.20 2.38
C SER A 9 15.00 -23.22 1.70
N LEU A 10 15.75 -22.80 0.68
CA LEU A 10 16.80 -23.58 0.03
C LEU A 10 18.04 -23.62 0.93
N THR A 11 18.32 -24.78 1.51
CA THR A 11 19.61 -25.10 2.12
C THR A 11 20.56 -25.58 1.02
N ALA A 12 21.67 -24.85 0.84
CA ALA A 12 22.76 -25.28 -0.02
C ALA A 12 23.53 -26.43 0.66
N ALA A 13 23.47 -27.63 0.08
CA ALA A 13 24.37 -28.73 0.40
C ALA A 13 25.32 -28.93 -0.79
N GLY A 14 26.61 -28.69 -0.55
CA GLY A 14 27.66 -28.89 -1.53
C GLY A 14 27.91 -30.37 -1.80
N VAL A 15 28.07 -30.72 -3.08
CA VAL A 15 28.70 -31.97 -3.51
C VAL A 15 29.61 -31.62 -4.69
N ALA A 16 30.91 -31.82 -4.48
CA ALA A 16 31.94 -31.72 -5.51
C ALA A 16 32.00 -33.01 -6.32
N VAL A 17 31.99 -32.92 -7.66
CA VAL A 17 32.45 -34.01 -8.55
C VAL A 17 33.16 -33.45 -9.78
N ALA A 18 34.42 -33.87 -9.89
CA ALA A 18 35.36 -34.02 -11.01
C ALA A 18 35.13 -33.27 -12.35
N VAL A 19 36.14 -32.47 -12.71
CA VAL A 19 36.35 -31.89 -14.04
C VAL A 19 37.13 -32.88 -14.91
N THR A 20 36.58 -33.23 -16.08
CA THR A 20 37.34 -33.87 -17.17
C THR A 20 37.47 -32.88 -18.31
N ALA A 21 38.70 -32.48 -18.61
CA ALA A 21 39.03 -31.57 -19.70
C ALA A 21 39.06 -32.31 -21.05
N VAL A 22 38.36 -31.78 -22.06
CA VAL A 22 38.64 -32.07 -23.46
C VAL A 22 38.74 -30.73 -24.20
N LEU A 23 39.96 -30.45 -24.68
CA LEU A 23 40.30 -29.36 -25.58
C LEU A 23 39.97 -29.77 -27.02
N ALA A 24 39.18 -28.97 -27.72
CA ALA A 24 39.16 -28.93 -29.18
C ALA A 24 39.00 -27.47 -29.64
N ALA A 25 39.95 -27.01 -30.45
CA ALA A 25 40.10 -25.66 -30.94
C ALA A 25 39.05 -25.29 -32.01
N GLY A 26 38.71 -24.00 -32.09
CA GLY A 26 37.60 -23.42 -32.87
C GLY A 26 37.74 -23.42 -34.40
N PRO A 27 36.81 -22.74 -35.10
CA PRO A 27 37.04 -21.31 -35.37
C PRO A 27 35.78 -20.42 -35.29
N GLY A 28 36.00 -19.12 -35.08
CA GLY A 28 35.07 -18.04 -35.46
C GLY A 28 34.22 -17.46 -34.34
N THR A 29 34.74 -16.44 -33.64
CA THR A 29 33.94 -15.58 -32.76
C THR A 29 33.01 -14.69 -33.60
N ALA A 30 31.75 -15.07 -33.74
CA ALA A 30 30.67 -14.12 -33.98
C ALA A 30 30.21 -13.58 -32.63
N VAL A 31 30.50 -12.31 -32.36
CA VAL A 31 29.91 -11.60 -31.22
C VAL A 31 28.42 -11.51 -31.48
N ALA A 32 27.61 -12.21 -30.69
CA ALA A 32 26.16 -12.09 -30.74
C ALA A 32 25.80 -10.65 -30.38
N GLY A 33 25.18 -9.94 -31.33
CA GLY A 33 24.56 -8.65 -31.05
C GLY A 33 23.43 -8.79 -30.03
N PRO A 34 22.96 -7.68 -29.43
CA PRO A 34 21.84 -7.72 -28.49
C PRO A 34 20.63 -8.41 -29.15
N PRO A 35 19.84 -9.19 -28.39
CA PRO A 35 18.69 -9.87 -28.95
C PRO A 35 17.75 -8.82 -29.57
N ALA A 36 17.26 -9.12 -30.78
CA ALA A 36 16.23 -8.32 -31.43
C ALA A 36 15.01 -8.20 -30.49
N PRO A 37 14.32 -7.04 -30.47
CA PRO A 37 13.16 -6.86 -29.63
C PRO A 37 12.14 -7.94 -30.00
N GLN A 38 11.74 -8.73 -29.00
CA GLN A 38 10.69 -9.70 -29.18
C GLN A 38 9.45 -8.95 -29.65
N THR A 39 8.87 -9.43 -30.75
CA THR A 39 7.55 -8.99 -31.23
C THR A 39 6.56 -9.06 -30.07
N VAL A 40 6.14 -7.89 -29.59
CA VAL A 40 5.03 -7.70 -28.65
C VAL A 40 3.84 -8.49 -29.20
N GLN A 41 3.51 -9.60 -28.56
CA GLN A 41 2.40 -10.44 -28.98
C GLN A 41 1.10 -9.68 -28.72
N ARG A 42 0.21 -9.71 -29.71
CA ARG A 42 -1.19 -9.21 -29.73
C ARG A 42 -2.07 -9.57 -28.51
N THR A 43 -1.57 -10.30 -27.53
CA THR A 43 -2.28 -10.76 -26.33
C THR A 43 -2.52 -9.64 -25.30
N ALA A 44 -1.61 -8.67 -25.17
CA ALA A 44 -1.77 -7.54 -24.23
C ALA A 44 -2.96 -6.62 -24.57
N LEU A 45 -3.31 -6.51 -25.86
CA LEU A 45 -4.41 -5.65 -26.35
C LEU A 45 -5.81 -6.15 -25.98
N THR A 46 -5.93 -7.40 -25.51
CA THR A 46 -7.20 -8.00 -25.14
C THR A 46 -7.41 -8.11 -23.63
N GLU A 47 -6.36 -7.87 -22.83
CA GLU A 47 -6.48 -7.92 -21.38
C GLU A 47 -7.34 -6.75 -20.89
N ARG A 48 -8.36 -7.09 -20.10
CA ARG A 48 -9.19 -6.12 -19.42
C ARG A 48 -8.94 -6.21 -17.94
N VAL A 49 -9.00 -5.06 -17.30
CA VAL A 49 -8.93 -4.90 -15.85
C VAL A 49 -10.23 -4.28 -15.38
N GLU A 50 -10.66 -4.68 -14.19
CA GLU A 50 -11.75 -4.01 -13.51
C GLU A 50 -11.22 -2.75 -12.83
N VAL A 51 -11.86 -1.62 -13.09
CA VAL A 51 -11.54 -0.36 -12.41
C VAL A 51 -12.76 0.18 -11.70
N GLU A 52 -12.52 0.70 -10.51
CA GLU A 52 -13.51 1.44 -9.76
C GLU A 52 -13.71 2.84 -10.34
N VAL A 53 -14.97 3.23 -10.45
CA VAL A 53 -15.37 4.55 -10.91
C VAL A 53 -15.61 5.45 -9.70
N PRO A 54 -14.93 6.60 -9.58
CA PRO A 54 -15.20 7.52 -8.48
C PRO A 54 -16.63 8.07 -8.55
N GLY A 55 -17.14 8.54 -7.43
CA GLY A 55 -18.42 9.24 -7.37
C GLY A 55 -18.39 10.57 -8.14
N PRO A 56 -19.56 11.16 -8.46
CA PRO A 56 -19.62 12.45 -9.14
C PRO A 56 -19.04 13.58 -8.27
N GLU A 57 -18.35 14.55 -8.88
CA GLU A 57 -17.62 15.61 -8.17
C GLU A 57 -18.46 16.37 -7.14
N HIS A 58 -19.71 16.67 -7.47
CA HIS A 58 -20.64 17.42 -6.61
C HIS A 58 -21.62 16.51 -5.87
N GLY A 59 -21.45 15.18 -5.95
CA GLY A 59 -22.17 14.23 -5.12
C GLY A 59 -21.46 13.98 -3.80
N THR A 60 -22.10 13.17 -2.96
CA THR A 60 -21.53 12.72 -1.69
C THR A 60 -20.98 11.30 -1.77
N VAL A 61 -21.54 10.44 -2.64
CA VAL A 61 -21.16 9.02 -2.76
C VAL A 61 -19.72 8.89 -3.24
N ALA A 62 -18.98 7.96 -2.65
CA ALA A 62 -17.56 7.76 -2.91
C ALA A 62 -17.25 7.18 -4.29
N GLY A 63 -18.10 6.26 -4.75
CA GLY A 63 -17.93 5.60 -6.05
C GLY A 63 -19.19 5.59 -6.91
N SER A 64 -19.08 4.92 -8.04
CA SER A 64 -20.14 4.74 -9.05
C SER A 64 -20.12 3.34 -9.66
N GLY A 65 -19.54 2.38 -8.94
CA GLY A 65 -19.43 0.98 -9.34
C GLY A 65 -18.16 0.75 -10.15
N HIS A 66 -18.16 -0.37 -10.88
CA HIS A 66 -16.97 -0.86 -11.57
C HIS A 66 -17.21 -0.95 -13.08
N VAL A 67 -16.14 -0.79 -13.85
CA VAL A 67 -16.16 -1.00 -15.30
C VAL A 67 -14.91 -1.75 -15.73
N GLN A 68 -15.09 -2.68 -16.67
CA GLN A 68 -13.97 -3.38 -17.30
C GLN A 68 -13.36 -2.46 -18.38
N VAL A 69 -12.05 -2.21 -18.33
CA VAL A 69 -11.33 -1.32 -19.27
C VAL A 69 -10.08 -2.01 -19.80
N PRO A 70 -9.55 -1.64 -20.98
CA PRO A 70 -8.29 -2.21 -21.48
C PRO A 70 -7.14 -1.93 -20.51
N ALA A 71 -6.36 -2.96 -20.17
CA ALA A 71 -5.21 -2.80 -19.27
C ALA A 71 -4.10 -1.91 -19.86
N ALA A 72 -3.94 -1.95 -21.19
CA ALA A 72 -3.02 -1.10 -21.96
C ALA A 72 -3.55 0.32 -22.23
N GLY A 73 -4.63 0.75 -21.55
CA GLY A 73 -5.24 2.05 -21.75
C GLY A 73 -5.73 2.26 -23.19
N LEU A 74 -5.29 3.35 -23.82
CA LEU A 74 -5.63 3.68 -25.22
C LEU A 74 -4.71 3.00 -26.25
N ASP A 75 -3.80 2.11 -25.84
CA ASP A 75 -2.82 1.44 -26.70
C ASP A 75 -2.10 2.41 -27.65
N ARG A 76 -1.53 3.45 -27.05
CA ARG A 76 -0.69 4.41 -27.79
C ARG A 76 0.77 3.98 -27.67
N PRO A 77 1.65 4.32 -28.62
CA PRO A 77 3.08 4.11 -28.44
C PRO A 77 3.60 4.92 -27.25
N ALA A 78 4.58 4.38 -26.52
CA ALA A 78 5.29 5.15 -25.50
C ALA A 78 6.18 6.21 -26.17
N PRO A 79 6.25 7.44 -25.63
CA PRO A 79 7.02 8.51 -26.25
C PRO A 79 8.52 8.21 -26.20
N ARG A 80 9.23 8.46 -27.31
CA ARG A 80 10.70 8.52 -27.30
C ARG A 80 11.14 9.92 -26.89
N LEU A 81 11.77 10.00 -25.72
CA LEU A 81 12.37 11.23 -25.20
C LEU A 81 13.78 11.44 -25.76
N THR A 82 14.26 12.68 -25.75
CA THR A 82 15.61 13.06 -26.19
C THR A 82 16.18 14.19 -25.34
N GLY A 83 17.50 14.26 -25.22
CA GLY A 83 18.18 15.33 -24.49
C GLY A 83 17.80 15.36 -23.01
N ALA A 84 17.68 16.56 -22.43
CA ALA A 84 17.39 16.74 -21.00
C ALA A 84 16.10 16.03 -20.52
N ALA A 85 15.10 15.87 -21.39
CA ALA A 85 13.89 15.13 -21.04
C ALA A 85 14.17 13.62 -20.84
N ALA A 86 15.04 13.02 -21.66
CA ALA A 86 15.43 11.62 -21.51
C ALA A 86 16.38 11.40 -20.33
N GLU A 87 17.17 12.42 -19.96
CA GLU A 87 18.06 12.36 -18.79
C GLU A 87 17.29 12.46 -17.47
N ALA A 88 16.19 13.22 -17.44
CA ALA A 88 15.35 13.38 -16.25
C ALA A 88 14.34 12.23 -16.05
N ASP A 89 13.95 11.56 -17.13
CA ASP A 89 12.96 10.48 -17.10
C ASP A 89 13.39 9.31 -16.21
N GLY A 90 12.46 8.81 -15.40
CA GLY A 90 12.69 7.74 -14.45
C GLY A 90 13.49 8.15 -13.21
N THR A 91 13.76 9.44 -13.00
CA THR A 91 14.42 9.91 -11.77
C THR A 91 13.57 9.56 -10.56
N VAL A 92 14.18 8.88 -9.59
CA VAL A 92 13.53 8.50 -8.33
C VAL A 92 14.01 9.40 -7.20
N THR A 93 13.08 9.98 -6.45
CA THR A 93 13.40 10.80 -5.26
C THR A 93 12.64 10.28 -4.05
N LYS A 94 13.33 10.06 -2.93
CA LYS A 94 12.69 9.81 -1.64
C LYS A 94 12.26 11.14 -1.04
N VAL A 95 10.97 11.42 -1.07
CA VAL A 95 10.39 12.69 -0.61
C VAL A 95 10.10 12.65 0.89
N ILE A 96 9.70 11.49 1.40
CA ILE A 96 9.53 11.24 2.83
C ILE A 96 10.35 10.01 3.18
N ASP A 97 11.29 10.19 4.11
CA ASP A 97 12.15 9.14 4.63
C ASP A 97 11.89 8.94 6.12
N ASN A 98 11.15 7.90 6.44
CA ASN A 98 10.87 7.52 7.83
C ASN A 98 11.65 6.27 8.25
N GLY A 99 12.56 5.76 7.40
CA GLY A 99 13.34 4.57 7.68
C GLY A 99 13.59 3.68 6.46
N PRO A 100 14.25 2.53 6.67
CA PRO A 100 14.53 1.59 5.58
C PRO A 100 13.23 0.99 5.04
N THR A 101 13.19 0.83 3.72
CA THR A 101 12.12 0.18 2.96
C THR A 101 11.68 -1.18 3.53
N ALA A 102 12.62 -1.98 4.05
CA ALA A 102 12.29 -3.30 4.62
C ALA A 102 11.38 -3.25 5.87
N ASP A 103 11.22 -2.08 6.49
CA ASP A 103 10.45 -1.87 7.71
C ASP A 103 9.43 -0.73 7.58
N ARG A 104 9.23 -0.15 6.40
CA ARG A 104 8.29 0.94 6.11
C ARG A 104 7.42 0.57 4.93
N LEU A 105 6.21 1.14 4.89
CA LEU A 105 5.34 1.03 3.74
C LEU A 105 5.80 2.05 2.68
N ASP A 106 6.24 1.57 1.52
CA ASP A 106 6.75 2.42 0.45
C ASP A 106 5.62 2.79 -0.53
N VAL A 107 5.24 4.08 -0.54
CA VAL A 107 4.28 4.63 -1.51
C VAL A 107 5.04 5.25 -2.68
N VAL A 108 4.75 4.79 -3.89
CA VAL A 108 5.35 5.33 -5.11
C VAL A 108 4.36 6.23 -5.83
N VAL A 109 4.68 7.52 -5.90
CA VAL A 109 3.91 8.53 -6.62
C VAL A 109 4.53 8.76 -8.00
N ILE A 110 3.77 8.54 -9.06
CA ILE A 110 4.23 8.69 -10.45
C ILE A 110 3.43 9.81 -11.11
N GLY A 111 4.11 10.82 -11.64
CA GLY A 111 3.45 11.95 -12.31
C GLY A 111 3.21 11.66 -13.78
N ASP A 112 2.02 11.91 -14.30
CA ASP A 112 1.75 11.86 -15.74
C ASP A 112 1.27 13.20 -16.29
N GLY A 113 1.66 13.48 -17.53
CA GLY A 113 1.36 14.76 -18.20
C GLY A 113 2.22 15.94 -17.73
N TYR A 114 3.34 15.71 -17.02
CA TYR A 114 4.32 16.74 -16.68
C TYR A 114 5.50 16.69 -17.64
N THR A 115 5.80 17.80 -18.29
CA THR A 115 7.03 17.92 -19.09
C THR A 115 8.26 18.06 -18.20
N ALA A 116 9.47 17.92 -18.77
CA ALA A 116 10.72 18.11 -18.04
C ALA A 116 10.80 19.48 -17.32
N GLY A 117 10.22 20.54 -17.91
CA GLY A 117 10.15 21.87 -17.30
C GLY A 117 9.14 22.00 -16.16
N GLU A 118 8.29 21.00 -15.95
CA GLU A 118 7.21 21.00 -14.96
C GLU A 118 7.45 20.00 -13.81
N LEU A 119 8.58 19.28 -13.79
CA LEU A 119 8.89 18.32 -12.73
C LEU A 119 8.91 18.95 -11.34
N ALA A 120 9.38 20.20 -11.21
CA ALA A 120 9.31 20.91 -9.93
C ALA A 120 7.85 21.11 -9.44
N ARG A 121 6.90 21.27 -10.37
CA ARG A 121 5.47 21.30 -10.05
C ARG A 121 4.98 19.91 -9.66
N PHE A 122 5.32 18.86 -10.42
CA PHE A 122 4.99 17.47 -10.05
C PHE A 122 5.43 17.14 -8.62
N HIS A 123 6.68 17.42 -8.25
CA HIS A 123 7.19 17.17 -6.90
C HIS A 123 6.41 17.93 -5.82
N THR A 124 5.92 19.12 -6.14
CA THR A 124 5.08 19.91 -5.23
C THR A 124 3.69 19.32 -5.09
N ASP A 125 3.07 18.94 -6.21
CA ASP A 125 1.76 18.33 -6.27
C ASP A 125 1.75 16.96 -5.58
N ALA A 126 2.80 16.16 -5.73
CA ALA A 126 2.99 14.89 -5.04
C ALA A 126 3.04 15.06 -3.51
N ARG A 127 3.79 16.05 -3.02
CA ARG A 127 3.82 16.37 -1.59
C ARG A 127 2.47 16.83 -1.06
N ALA A 128 1.79 17.73 -1.80
CA ALA A 128 0.48 18.23 -1.42
C ALA A 128 -0.55 17.10 -1.37
N LYS A 129 -0.59 16.26 -2.41
CA LYS A 129 -1.53 15.15 -2.47
C LYS A 129 -1.28 14.10 -1.40
N TRP A 130 -0.03 13.78 -1.12
CA TRP A 130 0.30 12.90 0.00
C TRP A 130 -0.10 13.53 1.35
N ALA A 131 0.08 14.84 1.54
CA ALA A 131 -0.36 15.53 2.75
C ALA A 131 -1.90 15.45 2.93
N ASP A 132 -2.68 15.53 1.84
CA ASP A 132 -4.14 15.31 1.89
C ASP A 132 -4.48 13.90 2.40
N VAL A 133 -3.81 12.87 1.87
CA VAL A 133 -4.02 11.47 2.28
C VAL A 133 -3.60 11.27 3.74
N ALA A 134 -2.42 11.76 4.11
CA ALA A 134 -1.85 11.63 5.44
C ALA A 134 -2.58 12.47 6.51
N ALA A 135 -3.57 13.28 6.13
CA ALA A 135 -4.42 14.03 7.05
C ALA A 135 -5.70 13.26 7.46
N VAL A 136 -5.95 12.08 6.87
CA VAL A 136 -7.11 11.24 7.21
C VAL A 136 -6.67 10.13 8.19
N GLU A 137 -7.42 9.92 9.27
CA GLU A 137 -7.15 8.77 10.16
C GLU A 137 -7.50 7.44 9.46
N PRO A 138 -6.71 6.35 9.62
CA PRO A 138 -5.56 6.23 10.52
C PRO A 138 -4.21 6.68 9.93
N TYR A 139 -4.14 7.19 8.69
CA TYR A 139 -2.87 7.67 8.13
C TYR A 139 -2.24 8.76 8.99
N THR A 140 -3.04 9.70 9.51
CA THR A 140 -2.55 10.74 10.42
C THR A 140 -1.75 10.12 11.57
N THR A 141 -2.34 9.21 12.33
CA THR A 141 -1.66 8.56 13.46
C THR A 141 -0.39 7.81 13.03
N TYR A 142 -0.44 7.11 11.90
CA TYR A 142 0.59 6.17 11.46
C TYR A 142 1.54 6.70 10.38
N ARG A 143 1.51 8.00 10.06
CA ARG A 143 2.27 8.60 8.94
C ARG A 143 3.77 8.30 8.94
N ASN A 144 4.35 8.04 10.11
CA ASN A 144 5.77 7.69 10.26
C ASN A 144 6.08 6.20 9.95
N LEU A 145 5.08 5.40 9.57
CA LEU A 145 5.27 4.07 8.99
C LEU A 145 5.53 4.11 7.48
N PHE A 146 5.36 5.27 6.85
CA PHE A 146 5.37 5.40 5.39
C PHE A 146 6.66 6.05 4.91
N ASN A 147 7.25 5.51 3.85
CA ASN A 147 8.11 6.26 2.97
C ASN A 147 7.29 6.73 1.77
N VAL A 148 7.68 7.85 1.18
CA VAL A 148 7.07 8.34 -0.06
C VAL A 148 8.15 8.61 -1.08
N TRP A 149 8.02 7.97 -2.23
CA TRP A 149 8.89 8.12 -3.39
C TRP A 149 8.14 8.83 -4.50
N THR A 150 8.84 9.65 -5.26
CA THR A 150 8.36 10.16 -6.54
C THR A 150 9.18 9.56 -7.67
N VAL A 151 8.52 9.16 -8.75
CA VAL A 151 9.16 8.75 -10.01
C VAL A 151 8.75 9.72 -11.10
N ASP A 152 9.74 10.35 -11.72
CA ASP A 152 9.55 11.35 -12.77
C ASP A 152 9.27 10.65 -14.11
N ALA A 153 7.99 10.41 -14.44
CA ALA A 153 7.60 9.95 -15.77
C ALA A 153 7.41 11.14 -16.71
N VAL A 154 8.45 11.47 -17.48
CA VAL A 154 8.51 12.72 -18.25
C VAL A 154 7.61 12.63 -19.48
N SER A 155 6.58 13.46 -19.54
CA SER A 155 5.69 13.58 -20.69
C SER A 155 6.24 14.53 -21.75
N ARG A 156 5.85 14.30 -23.01
CA ARG A 156 6.15 15.21 -24.12
C ARG A 156 5.24 16.43 -24.13
N GLU A 157 4.00 16.25 -23.71
CA GLU A 157 2.99 17.30 -23.63
C GLU A 157 2.53 17.51 -22.19
N SER A 158 2.23 18.77 -21.87
CA SER A 158 1.60 19.14 -20.60
C SER A 158 0.10 18.84 -20.66
N GLY A 159 -0.43 18.29 -19.57
CA GLY A 159 -1.85 17.93 -19.45
C GLY A 159 -2.12 16.47 -19.77
N VAL A 160 -3.41 16.10 -19.82
CA VAL A 160 -3.87 14.70 -19.98
C VAL A 160 -4.92 14.60 -21.09
N THR A 161 -4.99 13.44 -21.76
CA THR A 161 -6.01 13.19 -22.80
C THR A 161 -7.41 13.33 -22.21
N GLY A 162 -8.30 14.03 -22.90
CA GLY A 162 -9.63 14.42 -22.42
C GLY A 162 -9.69 15.78 -21.72
N ASP A 163 -8.58 16.47 -21.47
CA ASP A 163 -8.61 17.78 -20.80
C ASP A 163 -8.18 18.92 -21.75
N PRO A 164 -9.03 19.94 -22.04
CA PRO A 164 -10.29 20.32 -21.35
C PRO A 164 -11.55 19.54 -21.76
N ASP A 165 -11.57 18.88 -22.90
CA ASP A 165 -12.74 18.14 -23.40
C ASP A 165 -12.36 16.79 -24.02
N ARG A 166 -13.37 15.96 -24.29
CA ARG A 166 -13.22 14.59 -24.80
C ARG A 166 -12.37 14.49 -26.08
N ALA A 167 -12.30 15.55 -26.90
CA ALA A 167 -11.53 15.54 -28.13
C ALA A 167 -10.04 15.87 -27.92
N ALA A 168 -9.66 16.39 -26.75
CA ALA A 168 -8.27 16.71 -26.43
C ALA A 168 -7.42 15.44 -26.37
N VAL A 169 -6.31 15.43 -27.11
CA VAL A 169 -5.33 14.34 -27.13
C VAL A 169 -4.00 14.87 -26.64
N ARG A 170 -3.36 14.10 -25.76
CA ARG A 170 -2.03 14.38 -25.21
C ARG A 170 -1.14 13.15 -25.32
N ASP A 171 0.11 13.38 -25.68
CA ASP A 171 1.20 12.41 -25.69
C ASP A 171 1.93 12.44 -24.34
N THR A 172 1.52 11.55 -23.43
CA THR A 172 1.98 11.49 -22.04
C THR A 172 2.70 10.17 -21.74
N ALA A 173 3.55 10.19 -20.71
CA ALA A 173 4.41 9.07 -20.34
C ALA A 173 3.59 7.82 -19.98
N LEU A 174 2.55 7.95 -19.14
CA LEU A 174 1.71 6.83 -18.69
C LEU A 174 0.42 6.66 -19.51
N GLY A 175 0.19 7.54 -20.48
CA GLY A 175 -1.01 7.50 -21.33
C GLY A 175 -2.31 7.73 -20.55
N SER A 176 -2.28 8.48 -19.45
CA SER A 176 -3.48 8.77 -18.66
C SER A 176 -4.54 9.44 -19.54
N TYR A 177 -5.81 9.10 -19.28
CA TYR A 177 -6.93 9.68 -20.02
C TYR A 177 -8.23 9.63 -19.22
N PHE A 178 -9.00 10.70 -19.34
CA PHE A 178 -10.38 10.78 -18.87
C PHE A 178 -11.36 10.15 -19.89
N TRP A 179 -12.67 10.13 -19.59
CA TRP A 179 -13.70 9.47 -20.44
C TRP A 179 -13.47 7.98 -20.66
N CYS A 180 -12.70 7.35 -19.77
CA CYS A 180 -12.56 5.91 -19.77
C CYS A 180 -13.94 5.28 -19.55
N GLY A 181 -14.29 4.25 -20.35
CA GLY A 181 -15.61 3.63 -20.31
C GLY A 181 -16.79 4.58 -20.60
N ASP A 182 -16.58 5.67 -21.35
CA ASP A 182 -17.56 6.75 -21.60
C ASP A 182 -17.97 7.55 -20.34
N ILE A 183 -17.18 7.49 -19.27
CA ILE A 183 -17.43 8.19 -18.01
C ILE A 183 -16.39 9.31 -17.85
N GLU A 184 -16.82 10.56 -17.95
CA GLU A 184 -15.93 11.75 -17.98
C GLU A 184 -14.85 11.74 -16.88
N ARG A 185 -15.25 11.53 -15.63
CA ARG A 185 -14.38 11.56 -14.45
C ARG A 185 -13.52 10.31 -14.23
N LEU A 186 -13.70 9.25 -15.05
CA LEU A 186 -12.91 8.04 -14.92
C LEU A 186 -11.55 8.26 -15.58
N LEU A 187 -10.51 8.37 -14.76
CA LEU A 187 -9.13 8.65 -15.17
C LEU A 187 -8.34 7.33 -15.19
N CYS A 188 -8.25 6.73 -16.37
CA CYS A 188 -7.54 5.46 -16.57
C CYS A 188 -6.10 5.70 -17.02
N VAL A 189 -5.26 4.68 -16.82
CA VAL A 189 -3.83 4.62 -17.17
C VAL A 189 -3.51 3.37 -17.97
N ASP A 190 -2.30 3.32 -18.53
CA ASP A 190 -1.67 2.11 -19.07
C ASP A 190 -0.88 1.41 -17.96
N GLN A 191 -1.33 0.23 -17.52
CA GLN A 191 -0.73 -0.49 -16.38
C GLN A 191 0.71 -0.96 -16.64
N GLU A 192 1.04 -1.34 -17.87
CA GLU A 192 2.40 -1.82 -18.17
C GLU A 192 3.41 -0.67 -18.05
N ARG A 193 3.00 0.54 -18.44
CA ARG A 193 3.82 1.73 -18.26
C ARG A 193 3.94 2.14 -16.80
N VAL A 194 2.84 2.07 -16.05
CA VAL A 194 2.88 2.30 -14.60
C VAL A 194 3.85 1.32 -13.93
N ASP A 195 3.77 0.04 -14.24
CA ASP A 195 4.70 -0.99 -13.75
C ASP A 195 6.15 -0.65 -14.13
N ALA A 196 6.42 -0.25 -15.37
CA ALA A 196 7.76 0.09 -15.82
C ALA A 196 8.40 1.24 -15.00
N TYR A 197 7.63 2.25 -14.63
CA TYR A 197 8.11 3.35 -13.78
C TYR A 197 8.15 2.96 -12.30
N ALA A 198 7.15 2.23 -11.79
CA ALA A 198 7.13 1.76 -10.41
C ALA A 198 8.35 0.88 -10.10
N ALA A 199 8.78 0.04 -11.04
CA ALA A 199 9.96 -0.81 -10.93
C ALA A 199 11.30 -0.07 -10.77
N LEU A 200 11.33 1.25 -11.01
CA LEU A 200 12.53 2.06 -10.80
C LEU A 200 12.72 2.40 -9.32
N ALA A 201 11.65 2.44 -8.53
CA ALA A 201 11.73 2.67 -7.10
C ALA A 201 12.35 1.46 -6.38
N PRO A 202 13.03 1.65 -5.23
CA PRO A 202 13.63 0.54 -4.48
C PRO A 202 12.60 -0.49 -3.99
N GLU A 203 11.37 -0.06 -3.74
CA GLU A 203 10.22 -0.88 -3.35
C GLU A 203 8.93 -0.13 -3.65
N ALA A 204 7.84 -0.87 -3.83
CA ALA A 204 6.50 -0.32 -4.01
C ALA A 204 5.47 -1.22 -3.31
N ASP A 205 4.83 -0.73 -2.26
CA ASP A 205 3.69 -1.38 -1.63
C ASP A 205 2.35 -0.84 -2.14
N LEU A 206 2.34 0.44 -2.56
CA LEU A 206 1.19 1.15 -3.09
C LEU A 206 1.63 2.13 -4.18
N VAL A 207 0.87 2.22 -5.28
CA VAL A 207 1.14 3.17 -6.37
C VAL A 207 0.04 4.24 -6.44
N LEU A 208 0.47 5.50 -6.53
CA LEU A 208 -0.40 6.65 -6.77
C LEU A 208 0.02 7.34 -8.08
N VAL A 209 -0.86 7.37 -9.07
CA VAL A 209 -0.62 8.11 -10.31
C VAL A 209 -1.27 9.49 -10.22
N LEU A 210 -0.47 10.55 -10.39
CA LEU A 210 -0.94 11.93 -10.40
C LEU A 210 -0.97 12.50 -11.81
N ALA A 211 -2.17 12.70 -12.33
CA ALA A 211 -2.40 13.38 -13.59
C ALA A 211 -2.22 14.90 -13.43
N ASN A 212 -1.43 15.52 -14.31
CA ASN A 212 -1.32 16.97 -14.43
C ASN A 212 -2.63 17.59 -15.00
N SER A 213 -3.66 17.70 -14.17
CA SER A 213 -4.96 18.26 -14.53
C SER A 213 -5.66 18.84 -13.29
N ALA A 214 -6.49 19.85 -13.51
CA ALA A 214 -7.41 20.39 -12.51
C ALA A 214 -8.84 19.81 -12.62
N LYS A 215 -9.15 19.10 -13.71
CA LYS A 215 -10.43 18.40 -13.88
C LYS A 215 -10.56 17.34 -12.78
N TYR A 216 -11.75 17.20 -12.20
CA TYR A 216 -12.00 16.13 -11.24
C TYR A 216 -11.98 14.77 -11.93
N GLY A 217 -11.23 13.85 -11.34
CA GLY A 217 -11.30 12.43 -11.67
C GLY A 217 -10.23 11.59 -10.99
N GLY A 218 -10.40 10.29 -11.15
CA GLY A 218 -9.59 9.25 -10.55
C GLY A 218 -10.11 7.87 -10.97
N ALA A 219 -9.48 6.83 -10.43
CA ALA A 219 -9.86 5.43 -10.59
C ALA A 219 -9.12 4.58 -9.55
N GLY A 220 -9.77 3.52 -9.10
CA GLY A 220 -9.17 2.45 -8.30
C GLY A 220 -8.85 1.23 -9.14
N TYR A 221 -7.60 0.82 -9.17
CA TYR A 221 -7.15 -0.48 -9.67
C TYR A 221 -6.85 -1.34 -8.46
N ASN A 222 -7.87 -2.02 -7.96
CA ASN A 222 -7.87 -2.66 -6.64
C ASN A 222 -7.29 -4.10 -6.66
N GLU A 223 -6.67 -4.50 -7.78
CA GLU A 223 -5.96 -5.77 -7.90
C GLU A 223 -4.45 -5.57 -7.66
N PRO A 224 -3.79 -6.49 -6.91
CA PRO A 224 -2.35 -6.45 -6.77
C PRO A 224 -1.63 -6.58 -8.12
N SER A 225 -0.52 -5.87 -8.29
CA SER A 225 0.32 -6.02 -9.48
C SER A 225 0.78 -7.46 -9.63
N LYS A 226 0.51 -8.04 -10.81
CA LYS A 226 0.90 -9.41 -11.15
C LYS A 226 2.42 -9.57 -11.28
N THR A 227 3.13 -8.46 -11.48
CA THR A 227 4.57 -8.42 -11.80
C THR A 227 5.39 -7.93 -10.61
N LEU A 228 4.95 -6.87 -9.94
CA LEU A 228 5.70 -6.17 -8.89
C LEU A 228 5.13 -6.40 -7.48
N GLY A 229 3.88 -6.85 -7.35
CA GLY A 229 3.30 -7.24 -6.07
C GLY A 229 2.80 -6.09 -5.18
N TYR A 230 2.87 -4.82 -5.64
CA TYR A 230 2.19 -3.71 -4.95
C TYR A 230 0.67 -3.93 -4.92
N ALA A 231 0.00 -3.35 -3.93
CA ALA A 231 -1.37 -3.71 -3.56
C ALA A 231 -2.46 -3.17 -4.50
N GLY A 232 -2.20 -2.06 -5.18
CA GLY A 232 -3.10 -1.46 -6.17
C GLY A 232 -2.59 -0.13 -6.71
N ILE A 233 -3.33 0.44 -7.68
CA ILE A 233 -3.07 1.76 -8.24
C ILE A 233 -4.26 2.66 -7.92
N ALA A 234 -4.01 3.81 -7.29
CA ALA A 234 -4.95 4.91 -7.25
C ALA A 234 -4.56 5.97 -8.29
N THR A 235 -5.50 6.44 -9.09
CA THR A 235 -5.27 7.61 -9.96
C THR A 235 -5.99 8.83 -9.39
N ALA A 236 -5.35 9.99 -9.50
CA ALA A 236 -5.93 11.24 -9.05
C ALA A 236 -5.45 12.41 -9.90
N SER A 237 -6.33 13.40 -10.10
CA SER A 237 -5.93 14.67 -10.70
C SER A 237 -5.23 15.54 -9.67
N ALA A 238 -4.01 15.97 -9.99
CA ALA A 238 -3.14 16.69 -9.08
C ALA A 238 -3.71 18.04 -8.63
N GLY A 239 -4.31 18.78 -9.57
CA GLY A 239 -4.88 20.11 -9.34
C GLY A 239 -6.31 20.11 -8.82
N ASN A 240 -6.85 18.96 -8.39
CA ASN A 240 -8.21 18.86 -7.84
C ASN A 240 -8.18 18.32 -6.39
N GLU A 241 -8.71 19.11 -5.45
CA GLU A 241 -8.73 18.74 -4.03
C GLU A 241 -9.58 17.48 -3.78
N LYS A 242 -10.73 17.35 -4.45
CA LYS A 242 -11.64 16.20 -4.27
C LYS A 242 -11.06 14.89 -4.80
N SER A 243 -10.18 14.96 -5.81
CA SER A 243 -9.41 13.78 -6.24
C SER A 243 -8.48 13.23 -5.16
N GLY A 244 -8.11 14.03 -4.14
CA GLY A 244 -7.40 13.52 -2.96
C GLY A 244 -8.25 12.59 -2.10
N GLN A 245 -9.54 12.90 -1.95
CA GLN A 245 -10.47 12.02 -1.22
C GLN A 245 -10.75 10.73 -1.99
N VAL A 246 -10.73 10.78 -3.32
CA VAL A 246 -10.76 9.56 -4.16
C VAL A 246 -9.54 8.69 -3.84
N ALA A 247 -8.32 9.26 -3.84
CA ALA A 247 -7.12 8.49 -3.48
C ALA A 247 -7.23 7.84 -2.09
N VAL A 248 -7.74 8.54 -1.08
CA VAL A 248 -7.98 7.95 0.26
C VAL A 248 -8.92 6.75 0.18
N HIS A 249 -10.03 6.86 -0.56
CA HIS A 249 -10.97 5.77 -0.78
C HIS A 249 -10.30 4.56 -1.47
N GLU A 250 -9.60 4.77 -2.58
CA GLU A 250 -8.95 3.69 -3.34
C GLU A 250 -7.87 2.96 -2.53
N THR A 251 -7.14 3.70 -1.70
CA THR A 251 -6.14 3.11 -0.81
C THR A 251 -6.78 2.28 0.32
N GLY A 252 -8.06 2.52 0.63
CA GLY A 252 -8.89 1.68 1.50
C GLY A 252 -9.03 0.26 0.97
N HIS A 253 -9.29 0.11 -0.33
CA HIS A 253 -9.29 -1.19 -1.00
C HIS A 253 -7.90 -1.81 -1.00
N SER A 254 -6.88 -1.06 -1.44
CA SER A 254 -5.53 -1.58 -1.64
C SER A 254 -4.88 -2.06 -0.33
N LEU A 255 -4.92 -1.24 0.74
CA LEU A 255 -4.23 -1.54 1.99
C LEU A 255 -5.12 -2.28 3.00
N GLY A 256 -6.38 -1.86 3.11
CA GLY A 256 -7.33 -2.39 4.08
C GLY A 256 -8.12 -3.61 3.59
N TYR A 257 -8.07 -3.92 2.29
CA TYR A 257 -8.95 -4.91 1.65
C TYR A 257 -10.43 -4.67 1.97
N LEU A 258 -10.80 -3.39 2.00
CA LEU A 258 -12.17 -2.95 2.21
C LEU A 258 -12.99 -3.18 0.94
N ALA A 259 -14.27 -3.46 1.11
CA ALA A 259 -15.25 -3.37 0.04
C ALA A 259 -15.89 -1.98 0.03
N ASP A 260 -16.57 -1.66 -1.06
CA ASP A 260 -17.47 -0.52 -1.09
C ASP A 260 -18.68 -0.69 -0.17
N GLU A 261 -19.10 0.41 0.42
CA GLU A 261 -20.25 0.48 1.31
C GLU A 261 -21.46 1.20 0.67
N TYR A 262 -21.29 1.75 -0.53
CA TYR A 262 -22.39 2.32 -1.30
C TYR A 262 -23.21 1.24 -2.04
N PHE A 263 -24.45 1.58 -2.41
CA PHE A 263 -25.40 0.69 -3.08
C PHE A 263 -26.30 1.44 -4.05
N TYR A 264 -26.92 0.72 -5.00
CA TYR A 264 -27.62 1.31 -6.14
C TYR A 264 -29.10 0.90 -6.26
N PRO A 265 -30.03 1.63 -5.62
CA PRO A 265 -31.45 1.43 -5.82
C PRO A 265 -31.87 1.55 -7.28
N GLY A 266 -32.67 0.60 -7.75
CA GLY A 266 -33.21 0.59 -9.12
C GLY A 266 -32.21 0.21 -10.21
N THR A 267 -30.99 -0.24 -9.85
CA THR A 267 -30.02 -0.75 -10.84
C THR A 267 -30.18 -2.26 -11.02
N PRO A 268 -30.49 -2.75 -12.23
CA PRO A 268 -30.65 -4.18 -12.49
C PRO A 268 -29.43 -5.00 -12.07
N GLY A 269 -29.66 -6.07 -11.29
CA GLY A 269 -28.62 -6.96 -10.80
C GLY A 269 -28.05 -6.59 -9.43
N TYR A 270 -28.38 -5.40 -8.90
CA TYR A 270 -27.95 -4.94 -7.57
C TYR A 270 -29.10 -4.85 -6.55
N GLU A 271 -30.24 -5.47 -6.83
CA GLU A 271 -31.38 -5.46 -5.91
C GLU A 271 -31.08 -6.25 -4.63
N ARG A 272 -30.48 -7.44 -4.77
CA ARG A 272 -30.19 -8.31 -3.63
C ARG A 272 -28.94 -9.17 -3.84
N TYR A 273 -28.05 -9.13 -2.87
CA TYR A 273 -26.96 -10.09 -2.79
C TYR A 273 -27.45 -11.46 -2.30
N SER A 274 -27.02 -12.51 -2.99
CA SER A 274 -27.36 -13.91 -2.66
C SER A 274 -26.14 -14.84 -2.64
N GLY A 275 -24.94 -14.25 -2.67
CA GLY A 275 -23.67 -14.98 -2.63
C GLY A 275 -23.27 -15.45 -1.24
N GLN A 276 -22.04 -15.94 -1.13
CA GLN A 276 -21.43 -16.37 0.12
C GLN A 276 -21.03 -15.18 0.99
N GLU A 277 -20.70 -15.41 2.26
CA GLU A 277 -20.13 -14.37 3.11
C GLU A 277 -18.87 -13.76 2.44
N PRO A 278 -18.84 -12.43 2.17
CA PRO A 278 -17.69 -11.78 1.55
C PRO A 278 -16.41 -11.92 2.40
N GLY A 279 -15.24 -11.74 1.81
CA GLY A 279 -13.97 -11.78 2.54
C GLY A 279 -13.66 -10.48 3.27
N GLU A 280 -14.07 -9.36 2.68
CA GLU A 280 -13.80 -7.99 3.06
C GLU A 280 -14.38 -7.68 4.45
N PRO A 281 -13.64 -6.98 5.32
CA PRO A 281 -13.99 -6.88 6.74
C PRO A 281 -15.14 -5.93 7.01
N ASN A 282 -15.51 -5.05 6.07
CA ASN A 282 -16.54 -4.02 6.22
C ASN A 282 -17.85 -4.31 5.45
N VAL A 283 -18.06 -5.54 4.96
CA VAL A 283 -19.37 -6.00 4.47
C VAL A 283 -19.66 -7.42 4.95
N SER A 284 -20.95 -7.75 5.13
CA SER A 284 -21.38 -9.06 5.64
C SER A 284 -22.78 -9.44 5.18
N THR A 285 -23.06 -10.74 5.02
CA THR A 285 -24.43 -11.26 4.87
C THR A 285 -25.16 -11.43 6.21
N LEU A 286 -24.45 -11.22 7.32
CA LEU A 286 -24.96 -11.38 8.68
C LEU A 286 -25.52 -10.06 9.20
N ASP A 287 -26.75 -10.10 9.72
CA ASP A 287 -27.26 -9.03 10.56
C ASP A 287 -26.50 -8.98 11.91
N ALA A 288 -26.72 -7.91 12.68
CA ALA A 288 -25.99 -7.66 13.93
C ALA A 288 -26.17 -8.80 14.96
N ALA A 289 -27.37 -9.39 15.05
CA ALA A 289 -27.65 -10.45 16.02
C ALA A 289 -26.88 -11.73 15.67
N ARG A 290 -26.89 -12.14 14.40
CA ARG A 290 -26.14 -13.31 13.91
C ARG A 290 -24.64 -13.08 13.96
N MET A 291 -24.19 -11.87 13.68
CA MET A 291 -22.79 -11.49 13.77
C MET A 291 -22.27 -11.61 15.20
N ALA A 292 -23.05 -11.10 16.17
CA ALA A 292 -22.77 -11.24 17.60
C ALA A 292 -22.78 -12.70 18.05
N GLU A 293 -23.81 -13.48 17.70
CA GLU A 293 -23.93 -14.90 18.05
C GLU A 293 -22.73 -15.73 17.54
N ARG A 294 -22.27 -15.44 16.32
CA ARG A 294 -21.20 -16.19 15.65
C ARG A 294 -19.80 -15.68 15.96
N HIS A 295 -19.67 -14.57 16.68
CA HIS A 295 -18.40 -13.85 16.85
C HIS A 295 -17.67 -13.63 15.51
N ALA A 296 -18.40 -13.17 14.49
CA ALA A 296 -17.89 -12.99 13.14
C ALA A 296 -17.73 -11.50 12.79
N LYS A 297 -16.91 -11.21 11.77
CA LYS A 297 -16.76 -9.86 11.20
C LYS A 297 -16.47 -8.81 12.28
N TRP A 298 -17.24 -7.72 12.34
CA TRP A 298 -17.05 -6.62 13.29
C TRP A 298 -17.86 -6.76 14.57
N TYR A 299 -18.21 -7.98 15.00
CA TYR A 299 -19.00 -8.19 16.22
C TYR A 299 -18.44 -7.47 17.46
N ARG A 300 -17.11 -7.30 17.55
CA ARG A 300 -16.42 -6.61 18.65
C ARG A 300 -16.66 -5.09 18.69
N TRP A 301 -17.19 -4.55 17.60
CA TRP A 301 -17.46 -3.13 17.43
C TRP A 301 -18.95 -2.80 17.54
N LEU A 302 -19.86 -3.79 17.54
CA LEU A 302 -21.30 -3.54 17.61
C LEU A 302 -21.67 -2.67 18.82
N GLY A 303 -22.37 -1.57 18.57
CA GLY A 303 -22.81 -0.60 19.58
C GLY A 303 -21.81 0.51 19.90
N GLU A 304 -20.61 0.50 19.31
CA GLU A 304 -19.60 1.54 19.52
C GLU A 304 -19.87 2.77 18.64
N GLU A 305 -19.60 3.96 19.16
CA GLU A 305 -19.59 5.18 18.37
C GLU A 305 -18.36 5.22 17.47
N SER A 306 -18.58 5.46 16.18
CA SER A 306 -17.55 5.41 15.14
C SER A 306 -17.15 6.82 14.68
N PRO A 307 -15.88 7.05 14.28
CA PRO A 307 -15.37 8.37 13.91
C PRO A 307 -16.12 9.08 12.78
N ASP A 308 -16.81 8.32 11.93
CA ASP A 308 -17.66 8.82 10.85
C ASP A 308 -18.98 9.47 11.32
N GLY A 309 -19.25 9.40 12.63
CA GLY A 309 -20.38 10.02 13.32
C GLY A 309 -21.61 9.11 13.46
N GLY A 310 -21.45 7.80 13.24
CA GLY A 310 -22.52 6.81 13.43
C GLY A 310 -22.18 5.77 14.50
N THR A 311 -23.17 5.04 14.97
CA THR A 311 -22.97 3.86 15.82
C THR A 311 -22.74 2.62 14.96
N VAL A 312 -21.77 1.78 15.30
CA VAL A 312 -21.53 0.53 14.58
C VAL A 312 -22.69 -0.44 14.81
N GLY A 313 -23.30 -0.87 13.71
CA GLY A 313 -24.38 -1.85 13.67
C GLY A 313 -24.23 -2.77 12.46
N ALA A 314 -25.35 -3.22 11.91
CA ALA A 314 -25.38 -3.90 10.61
C ALA A 314 -26.48 -3.25 9.78
N TYR A 315 -26.11 -2.25 8.98
CA TYR A 315 -27.04 -1.45 8.19
C TYR A 315 -27.21 -2.11 6.83
N GLU A 316 -28.44 -2.47 6.47
CA GLU A 316 -28.69 -3.12 5.18
C GLU A 316 -28.33 -2.19 4.01
N GLY A 317 -27.71 -2.78 2.99
CA GLY A 317 -27.14 -2.10 1.82
C GLY A 317 -25.62 -1.94 1.91
N GLY A 318 -24.92 -2.28 0.83
CA GLY A 318 -23.46 -2.21 0.75
C GLY A 318 -22.94 -3.17 -0.31
N GLY A 319 -21.68 -3.02 -0.71
CA GLY A 319 -21.10 -3.79 -1.82
C GLY A 319 -21.96 -3.71 -3.08
N TYR A 320 -22.49 -2.53 -3.40
CA TYR A 320 -23.39 -2.24 -4.52
C TYR A 320 -24.85 -2.68 -4.34
N TYR A 321 -25.12 -3.70 -3.51
CA TYR A 321 -26.45 -4.28 -3.37
C TYR A 321 -27.33 -3.53 -2.38
N THR A 322 -28.62 -3.39 -2.71
CA THR A 322 -29.58 -2.71 -1.81
C THR A 322 -30.05 -3.57 -0.64
N SER A 323 -29.98 -4.90 -0.76
CA SER A 323 -30.38 -5.84 0.29
C SER A 323 -29.49 -7.09 0.30
N GLY A 324 -29.50 -7.82 1.41
CA GLY A 324 -28.73 -9.07 1.56
C GLY A 324 -27.24 -8.91 1.93
N LEU A 325 -26.72 -7.68 1.89
CA LEU A 325 -25.46 -7.30 2.52
C LEU A 325 -25.70 -6.17 3.52
N TYR A 326 -24.85 -6.15 4.54
CA TYR A 326 -24.82 -5.14 5.60
C TYR A 326 -23.45 -4.46 5.62
N ARG A 327 -23.46 -3.17 5.95
CA ARG A 327 -22.27 -2.35 6.26
C ARG A 327 -22.27 -1.94 7.75
N PRO A 328 -21.12 -1.54 8.33
CA PRO A 328 -21.01 -1.25 9.75
C PRO A 328 -21.72 0.03 10.17
N THR A 329 -21.69 1.08 9.34
CA THR A 329 -22.24 2.40 9.65
C THR A 329 -22.87 3.05 8.43
N ASP A 330 -23.50 4.21 8.60
CA ASP A 330 -24.03 4.99 7.48
C ASP A 330 -22.98 5.93 6.85
N GLY A 331 -21.87 6.23 7.53
CA GLY A 331 -21.06 7.42 7.25
C GLY A 331 -19.66 7.20 6.67
N SER A 332 -19.17 5.98 6.44
CA SER A 332 -17.77 5.69 6.09
C SER A 332 -17.24 6.33 4.79
N VAL A 333 -15.92 6.55 4.70
CA VAL A 333 -15.24 6.93 3.43
C VAL A 333 -15.44 5.91 2.31
N MET A 334 -15.65 4.64 2.66
CA MET A 334 -16.00 3.58 1.70
C MET A 334 -17.42 3.75 1.13
N ARG A 335 -18.17 4.75 1.60
CA ARG A 335 -19.50 5.12 1.11
C ARG A 335 -19.57 6.56 0.62
N TYR A 336 -18.98 7.50 1.35
CA TYR A 336 -19.07 8.93 1.08
C TYR A 336 -17.71 9.62 1.18
N LEU A 337 -17.31 10.41 0.18
CA LEU A 337 -16.05 11.17 0.23
C LEU A 337 -16.07 12.21 1.36
N GLY A 338 -14.89 12.50 1.93
CA GLY A 338 -14.75 13.50 3.01
C GLY A 338 -15.18 12.99 4.39
N LYS A 339 -15.54 11.72 4.51
CA LYS A 339 -15.82 11.06 5.78
C LYS A 339 -14.61 10.27 6.27
N PRO A 340 -14.45 10.07 7.60
CA PRO A 340 -13.51 9.08 8.13
C PRO A 340 -13.90 7.64 7.76
N PHE A 341 -12.94 6.71 7.87
CA PHE A 341 -13.26 5.29 7.91
C PHE A 341 -14.12 4.97 9.15
N ASN A 342 -15.04 4.00 9.02
CA ASN A 342 -15.70 3.42 10.18
C ASN A 342 -14.74 2.54 11.00
N LEU A 343 -15.08 2.19 12.25
CA LEU A 343 -14.18 1.44 13.13
C LEU A 343 -13.65 0.11 12.55
N PRO A 344 -14.48 -0.75 11.91
CA PRO A 344 -13.96 -1.93 11.22
C PRO A 344 -12.99 -1.60 10.09
N GLY A 345 -13.25 -0.51 9.36
CA GLY A 345 -12.34 0.05 8.36
C GLY A 345 -11.01 0.51 8.96
N VAL A 346 -11.05 1.25 10.08
CA VAL A 346 -9.84 1.69 10.80
C VAL A 346 -8.98 0.49 11.23
N GLU A 347 -9.60 -0.52 11.84
CA GLU A 347 -8.90 -1.75 12.25
C GLU A 347 -8.22 -2.45 11.06
N ALA A 348 -8.94 -2.59 9.95
CA ALA A 348 -8.43 -3.21 8.73
C ALA A 348 -7.30 -2.40 8.09
N MET A 349 -7.40 -1.07 8.09
CA MET A 349 -6.35 -0.19 7.57
C MET A 349 -5.07 -0.28 8.41
N ILE A 350 -5.17 -0.28 9.74
CA ILE A 350 -4.00 -0.46 10.62
C ILE A 350 -3.35 -1.82 10.36
N ALA A 351 -4.14 -2.89 10.24
CA ALA A 351 -3.63 -4.21 9.87
C ALA A 351 -2.96 -4.20 8.48
N GLY A 352 -3.51 -3.43 7.53
CA GLY A 352 -2.92 -3.16 6.23
C GLY A 352 -1.54 -2.50 6.33
N PHE A 353 -1.41 -1.44 7.13
CA PHE A 353 -0.14 -0.74 7.32
C PHE A 353 0.94 -1.67 7.85
N TYR A 354 0.64 -2.48 8.87
CA TYR A 354 1.57 -3.45 9.45
C TYR A 354 1.79 -4.71 8.60
N ARG A 355 1.08 -4.87 7.48
CA ARG A 355 1.39 -5.91 6.49
C ARG A 355 2.67 -5.57 5.72
N HIS A 356 2.96 -4.28 5.58
CA HIS A 356 4.07 -3.74 4.80
C HIS A 356 5.13 -3.07 5.68
N ALA A 357 4.74 -2.47 6.80
CA ALA A 357 5.66 -1.83 7.76
C ALA A 357 5.89 -2.66 9.03
N ARG A 358 6.97 -2.36 9.75
CA ARG A 358 7.25 -2.94 11.08
C ARG A 358 7.17 -1.89 12.20
N PRO A 359 6.75 -2.29 13.41
CA PRO A 359 6.79 -1.43 14.60
C PRO A 359 8.18 -0.94 15.02
N ALA A 360 9.26 -1.52 14.49
CA ALA A 360 10.63 -1.09 14.80
C ALA A 360 11.62 -1.60 13.74
N THR A 361 12.76 -0.92 13.66
CA THR A 361 13.93 -1.27 12.85
C THR A 361 15.12 -1.60 13.75
N ALA A 362 15.85 -2.67 13.46
CA ALA A 362 17.08 -2.99 14.20
C ALA A 362 18.24 -2.13 13.69
N LEU A 363 18.76 -1.22 14.52
CA LEU A 363 19.95 -0.43 14.22
C LEU A 363 21.23 -1.24 14.48
N THR A 364 21.20 -2.08 15.52
CA THR A 364 22.22 -3.12 15.72
C THR A 364 21.75 -4.40 15.03
N PRO A 365 22.52 -5.00 14.10
CA PRO A 365 22.07 -6.18 13.38
C PRO A 365 21.67 -7.33 14.31
N ALA A 366 20.44 -7.82 14.17
CA ALA A 366 19.92 -8.91 14.98
C ALA A 366 20.75 -10.19 14.80
N GLY A 367 20.86 -11.00 15.86
CA GLY A 367 21.61 -12.26 15.89
C GLY A 367 23.12 -12.09 16.10
N THR A 368 23.63 -10.86 16.15
CA THR A 368 25.04 -10.57 16.47
C THR A 368 25.35 -10.86 17.94
N THR A 369 26.64 -10.99 18.26
CA THR A 369 27.11 -11.13 19.64
C THR A 369 27.64 -9.80 20.14
N LEU A 370 27.06 -9.32 21.25
CA LEU A 370 27.41 -8.07 21.91
C LEU A 370 28.24 -8.36 23.16
N THR A 371 29.28 -7.57 23.38
CA THR A 371 30.21 -7.65 24.51
C THR A 371 30.59 -6.27 25.02
N GLY A 372 31.09 -6.15 26.25
CA GLY A 372 31.69 -4.90 26.72
C GLY A 372 30.79 -3.67 26.55
N ASP A 373 31.22 -2.72 25.73
CA ASP A 373 30.57 -1.43 25.47
C ASP A 373 29.57 -1.44 24.30
N HIS A 374 29.41 -2.57 23.60
CA HIS A 374 28.42 -2.71 22.53
C HIS A 374 26.98 -2.50 23.05
N ALA A 375 26.11 -2.00 22.17
CA ALA A 375 24.70 -1.77 22.46
C ALA A 375 23.79 -2.50 21.47
N ALA A 376 22.66 -2.99 21.99
CA ALA A 376 21.51 -3.33 21.17
C ALA A 376 20.68 -2.06 20.98
N ALA A 377 20.54 -1.61 19.74
CA ALA A 377 19.82 -0.41 19.38
C ALA A 377 18.71 -0.71 18.35
N ILE A 378 17.58 -0.04 18.52
CA ILE A 378 16.43 -0.06 17.62
C ILE A 378 15.96 1.35 17.33
N ASP A 379 15.35 1.54 16.17
CA ASP A 379 14.55 2.72 15.84
C ASP A 379 13.06 2.35 15.96
N VAL A 380 12.27 3.24 16.54
CA VAL A 380 10.83 3.05 16.78
C VAL A 380 10.10 4.28 16.25
N PRO A 381 9.20 4.13 15.26
CA PRO A 381 8.46 5.26 14.71
C PRO A 381 7.56 5.87 15.78
N VAL A 382 7.59 7.20 15.86
CA VAL A 382 6.70 7.97 16.74
C VAL A 382 5.31 8.00 16.12
N LEU A 383 4.29 7.57 16.84
CA LEU A 383 2.91 7.74 16.40
C LEU A 383 2.48 9.18 16.64
N THR A 384 1.64 9.73 15.77
CA THR A 384 1.31 11.17 15.79
C THR A 384 -0.16 11.48 16.02
N GLY A 385 -0.91 10.46 16.44
CA GLY A 385 -2.31 10.58 16.85
C GLY A 385 -2.48 11.52 18.03
N GLN A 386 -3.66 12.14 18.12
CA GLN A 386 -3.96 13.14 19.16
C GLN A 386 -4.17 12.53 20.55
N ASP A 387 -4.39 11.22 20.63
CA ASP A 387 -4.58 10.48 21.88
C ASP A 387 -3.26 10.25 22.66
N GLY A 388 -2.12 10.55 22.04
CA GLY A 388 -0.80 10.35 22.63
C GLY A 388 -0.35 8.89 22.72
N HIS A 389 -1.08 7.96 22.10
CA HIS A 389 -0.70 6.54 22.06
C HIS A 389 0.67 6.35 21.40
N GLN A 390 1.51 5.48 21.96
CA GLN A 390 2.85 5.17 21.44
C GLN A 390 3.12 3.67 21.50
N LEU A 391 4.08 3.22 20.69
CA LEU A 391 4.52 1.84 20.64
C LEU A 391 5.19 1.42 21.95
N THR A 392 4.86 0.22 22.43
CA THR A 392 5.40 -0.33 23.67
C THR A 392 6.69 -1.09 23.40
N VAL A 393 7.79 -0.67 24.03
CA VAL A 393 9.10 -1.35 23.96
C VAL A 393 9.37 -2.14 25.25
N ARG A 394 9.58 -3.46 25.13
CA ARG A 394 9.89 -4.37 26.25
C ARG A 394 11.18 -5.14 25.99
N TRP A 395 12.06 -5.16 26.98
CA TRP A 395 13.31 -5.91 26.96
C TRP A 395 13.24 -7.14 27.86
N THR A 396 13.81 -8.25 27.40
CA THR A 396 13.97 -9.48 28.19
C THR A 396 15.37 -10.03 28.06
N LEU A 397 15.90 -10.64 29.13
CA LEU A 397 17.14 -11.40 29.14
C LEU A 397 16.84 -12.85 29.53
N ASP A 398 17.17 -13.78 28.64
CA ASP A 398 16.84 -15.20 28.77
C ASP A 398 15.34 -15.44 29.07
N GLY A 399 14.47 -14.63 28.45
CA GLY A 399 13.02 -14.68 28.63
C GLY A 399 12.49 -14.03 29.91
N ARG A 400 13.35 -13.44 30.75
CA ARG A 400 12.95 -12.66 31.93
C ARG A 400 12.89 -11.18 31.61
N GLU A 401 11.78 -10.54 31.91
CA GLU A 401 11.60 -9.10 31.65
C GLU A 401 12.58 -8.25 32.45
N LEU A 402 12.99 -7.13 31.84
CA LEU A 402 13.83 -6.09 32.43
C LEU A 402 13.03 -4.77 32.53
N PRO A 403 12.16 -4.60 33.54
CA PRO A 403 11.25 -3.45 33.61
C PRO A 403 11.95 -2.09 33.67
N HIS A 404 13.15 -2.04 34.23
CA HIS A 404 13.97 -0.82 34.30
C HIS A 404 14.50 -0.36 32.93
N LEU A 405 14.39 -1.20 31.89
CA LEU A 405 14.74 -0.88 30.51
C LEU A 405 13.50 -0.66 29.62
N ALA A 406 12.28 -0.72 30.18
CA ALA A 406 11.06 -0.48 29.40
C ALA A 406 11.10 0.88 28.71
N GLY A 407 10.66 0.94 27.45
CA GLY A 407 10.67 2.16 26.64
C GLY A 407 12.04 2.58 26.07
N ARG A 408 13.14 1.93 26.47
CA ARG A 408 14.49 2.26 25.96
C ARG A 408 14.66 1.74 24.53
N THR A 409 15.21 2.57 23.65
CA THR A 409 15.56 2.20 22.26
C THR A 409 17.01 1.74 22.11
N GLU A 410 17.85 1.98 23.12
CA GLU A 410 19.23 1.50 23.19
C GLU A 410 19.53 0.92 24.59
N VAL A 411 20.15 -0.25 24.61
CA VAL A 411 20.60 -0.95 25.82
C VAL A 411 22.04 -1.43 25.63
N ARG A 412 22.95 -0.97 26.49
CA ARG A 412 24.34 -1.46 26.52
C ARG A 412 24.44 -2.77 27.29
N VAL A 413 25.39 -3.62 26.90
CA VAL A 413 25.68 -4.87 27.62
C VAL A 413 25.98 -4.62 29.11
N THR A 414 26.66 -3.52 29.44
CA THR A 414 26.96 -3.12 30.83
C THR A 414 25.72 -2.81 31.67
N GLU A 415 24.60 -2.45 31.07
CA GLU A 415 23.35 -2.11 31.78
C GLU A 415 22.54 -3.37 32.17
N LEU A 416 22.90 -4.55 31.65
CA LEU A 416 22.17 -5.80 31.89
C LEU A 416 22.43 -6.43 33.26
N GLY A 417 23.39 -5.91 34.04
CA GLY A 417 23.69 -6.42 35.38
C GLY A 417 24.27 -7.85 35.41
N LEU A 418 24.95 -8.27 34.32
CA LEU A 418 25.62 -9.58 34.27
C LEU A 418 26.71 -9.68 35.34
N ARG A 419 26.77 -10.82 36.04
CA ARG A 419 27.75 -11.02 37.12
C ARG A 419 29.17 -11.07 36.56
N PRO A 420 30.19 -10.60 37.30
CA PRO A 420 31.56 -10.57 36.80
C PRO A 420 32.14 -11.92 36.35
N ALA A 421 31.70 -13.03 36.96
CA ALA A 421 32.13 -14.39 36.64
C ALA A 421 31.14 -15.15 35.73
N ASP A 422 30.19 -14.45 35.08
CA ASP A 422 29.26 -15.09 34.16
C ASP A 422 29.88 -15.19 32.75
N PHE A 423 30.34 -16.39 32.40
CA PHE A 423 30.90 -16.72 31.08
C PHE A 423 29.85 -17.27 30.11
N ARG A 424 28.57 -17.28 30.50
CA ARG A 424 27.50 -17.80 29.66
C ARG A 424 27.16 -16.80 28.55
N SER A 425 26.59 -17.34 27.48
CA SER A 425 25.94 -16.53 26.46
C SER A 425 24.48 -16.36 26.86
N HIS A 426 24.03 -15.11 26.98
CA HIS A 426 22.65 -14.77 27.25
C HIS A 426 21.93 -14.36 25.97
N LYS A 427 20.60 -14.48 25.95
CA LYS A 427 19.75 -13.98 24.86
C LYS A 427 19.06 -12.70 25.33
N LEU A 428 19.45 -11.57 24.76
CA LEU A 428 18.75 -10.30 24.92
C LEU A 428 17.71 -10.17 23.81
N THR A 429 16.45 -9.95 24.17
CA THR A 429 15.36 -9.75 23.22
C THR A 429 14.69 -8.42 23.49
N VAL A 430 14.45 -7.64 22.44
CA VAL A 430 13.50 -6.53 22.48
C VAL A 430 12.25 -6.89 21.69
N THR A 431 11.09 -6.56 22.22
CA THR A 431 9.81 -6.67 21.55
C THR A 431 9.17 -5.28 21.52
N VAL A 432 8.81 -4.84 20.31
CA VAL A 432 8.07 -3.60 20.08
C VAL A 432 6.69 -3.98 19.58
N GLU A 433 5.66 -3.42 20.21
CA GLU A 433 4.27 -3.79 19.96
C GLU A 433 3.39 -2.54 19.94
N ASP A 434 2.48 -2.49 18.97
CA ASP A 434 1.36 -1.57 18.98
C ASP A 434 0.18 -2.21 19.73
N ARG A 435 -0.28 -1.51 20.77
CA ARG A 435 -1.40 -1.94 21.63
C ARG A 435 -2.61 -1.03 21.47
N THR A 436 -2.78 -0.42 20.31
CA THR A 436 -3.90 0.46 20.00
C THR A 436 -5.24 -0.22 20.30
N ALA A 437 -6.17 0.54 20.89
CA ALA A 437 -7.54 0.08 21.10
C ALA A 437 -8.34 0.01 19.79
N ALA A 438 -7.79 0.56 18.69
CA ALA A 438 -8.36 0.53 17.35
C ALA A 438 -8.23 -0.84 16.67
N VAL A 439 -7.53 -1.81 17.28
CA VAL A 439 -7.47 -3.21 16.83
C VAL A 439 -7.93 -4.11 17.97
N ARG A 440 -9.15 -4.64 17.85
CA ARG A 440 -9.82 -5.53 18.82
C ARG A 440 -9.73 -7.01 18.44
N ASP A 441 -9.46 -7.34 17.17
CA ASP A 441 -9.24 -8.72 16.77
C ASP A 441 -7.92 -9.25 17.35
N PRO A 442 -7.95 -10.29 18.20
CA PRO A 442 -6.73 -10.82 18.80
C PRO A 442 -5.74 -11.34 17.76
N ALA A 443 -6.19 -11.97 16.68
CA ALA A 443 -5.31 -12.49 15.65
C ALA A 443 -4.56 -11.35 14.94
N LEU A 444 -5.25 -10.23 14.66
CA LEU A 444 -4.60 -9.03 14.12
C LEU A 444 -3.68 -8.39 15.15
N ALA A 445 -4.11 -8.19 16.40
CA ALA A 445 -3.28 -7.60 17.44
C ALA A 445 -1.96 -8.37 17.65
N HIS A 446 -1.92 -9.68 17.41
CA HIS A 446 -0.70 -10.47 17.47
C HIS A 446 0.28 -10.22 16.31
N THR A 447 -0.17 -9.66 15.19
CA THR A 447 0.70 -9.27 14.06
C THR A 447 1.29 -7.87 14.23
N LEU A 448 0.72 -7.04 15.10
CA LEU A 448 1.16 -5.67 15.40
C LEU A 448 2.40 -5.61 16.30
N ARG A 449 3.38 -6.48 16.07
CA ARG A 449 4.62 -6.55 16.87
C ARG A 449 5.81 -7.02 16.05
N THR A 450 6.99 -6.59 16.48
CA THR A 450 8.26 -7.15 16.01
C THR A 450 9.18 -7.45 17.18
N SER A 451 10.10 -8.40 16.98
CA SER A 451 11.11 -8.75 17.98
C SER A 451 12.48 -8.91 17.35
N PHE A 452 13.49 -8.42 18.04
CA PHE A 452 14.90 -8.60 17.68
C PHE A 452 15.66 -9.24 18.84
N ASP A 453 16.61 -10.10 18.49
CA ASP A 453 17.37 -10.89 19.45
C ASP A 453 18.87 -10.68 19.24
N TRP A 454 19.64 -10.55 20.32
CA TRP A 454 21.10 -10.54 20.31
C TRP A 454 21.65 -11.55 21.30
N ARG A 455 22.82 -12.11 20.98
CA ARG A 455 23.59 -12.86 21.97
C ARG A 455 24.40 -11.88 22.77
N VAL A 456 24.41 -12.00 24.09
CA VAL A 456 25.21 -11.13 24.96
C VAL A 456 26.17 -11.95 25.78
N ARG A 457 27.41 -11.48 25.85
CA ARG A 457 28.45 -11.99 26.75
C ARG A 457 29.08 -10.79 27.44
N ARG A 458 29.67 -11.01 28.61
CA ARG A 458 30.38 -9.95 29.32
C ARG A 458 31.57 -9.43 28.49
#